data_AF-T1BP72-F1
#
_entry.id   AF-T1BP72-F1
#
_cell.length_a   1.000
_cell.length_b   1.000
_cell.length_c   1.000
_cell.angle_alpha   90.00
_cell.angle_beta   90.00
_cell.angle_gamma   90.00
#
_symmetry.space_group_name_H-M   'P 1'
#
loop_
_entity.id
_entity.type
_entity.pdbx_description
1 polymer ?
#
loop_
_entity_poly.entity_id
_entity_poly.type
_entity_poly.pdbx_seq_one_letter_code
_entity_poly.pdbx_strand_id
1 'polypeptide(L)'
;MTSQRPLILTEHGLYTRERKIEIALAQWIGSGNARDDMTIRPINTTVKGFWMRIFEQLGRIVYHYSDHIITLFEGNRRIQVRDGAPVEKTRVIPNGIRIPESQEGISGRSDMDGPLSVALIGRVVPIKDIKTFIQACRIVRDQLPDVLFLVMGPLNQDPEYVTECQDLVSI
;
A
#
# COMPACT_ATOMS: atom_id res chain seq x y z
N MET A 1 25.46 21.58 16.24
CA MET A 1 25.78 20.36 17.01
C MET A 1 25.28 19.17 16.23
N THR A 2 26.12 18.56 15.39
CA THR A 2 25.78 17.30 14.73
C THR A 2 26.08 16.16 15.71
N SER A 3 25.06 15.40 16.06
CA SER A 3 25.23 14.10 16.73
C SER A 3 26.24 13.27 15.93
N GLN A 4 27.22 12.65 16.57
CA GLN A 4 28.20 11.76 15.91
C GLN A 4 27.60 10.43 15.40
N ARG A 5 26.26 10.30 15.38
CA ARG A 5 25.55 9.08 14.98
C ARG A 5 24.69 9.36 13.75
N PRO A 6 24.71 8.48 12.74
CA PRO A 6 23.92 8.68 11.53
C PRO A 6 22.43 8.57 11.81
N LEU A 7 21.63 9.43 11.19
CA LEU A 7 20.18 9.30 11.10
C LEU A 7 19.83 8.44 9.88
N ILE A 8 19.28 7.26 10.13
CA ILE A 8 18.80 6.34 9.10
C ILE A 8 17.26 6.41 9.08
N LEU A 9 16.71 6.84 7.95
CA LEU A 9 15.28 6.81 7.70
C LEU A 9 14.91 5.54 6.91
N THR A 10 13.92 4.81 7.40
CA THR A 10 13.31 3.70 6.67
C THR A 10 11.82 3.98 6.51
N GLU A 11 11.31 4.02 5.27
CA GLU A 11 9.87 4.22 5.04
C GLU A 11 9.40 3.70 3.67
N HIS A 12 8.08 3.73 3.46
CA HIS A 12 7.43 3.31 2.23
C HIS A 12 7.19 4.46 1.23
N GLY A 13 7.69 5.67 1.48
CA GLY A 13 7.41 6.83 0.60
C GLY A 13 5.93 7.20 0.59
N LEU A 14 5.20 6.88 1.65
CA LEU A 14 3.75 7.10 1.79
C LEU A 14 3.41 8.07 2.91
N TYR A 15 4.34 8.37 3.82
CA TYR A 15 4.04 9.12 5.04
C TYR A 15 3.32 10.44 4.74
N THR A 16 3.92 11.29 3.90
CA THR A 16 3.35 12.60 3.56
C THR A 16 2.02 12.48 2.82
N ARG A 17 1.84 11.42 2.01
CA ARG A 17 0.59 11.17 1.30
C ARG A 17 -0.53 10.74 2.25
N GLU A 18 -0.25 9.81 3.16
CA GLU A 18 -1.21 9.36 4.16
C GLU A 18 -1.62 10.50 5.10
N ARG A 19 -0.66 11.35 5.52
CA ARG A 19 -0.97 12.56 6.29
C ARG A 19 -1.87 13.53 5.52
N LYS A 20 -1.62 13.73 4.22
CA LYS A 20 -2.46 14.57 3.37
C LYS A 20 -3.89 14.01 3.26
N ILE A 21 -4.04 12.70 3.10
CA ILE A 21 -5.36 12.05 3.04
C ILE A 21 -6.09 12.19 4.38
N GLU A 22 -5.42 11.91 5.50
CA GLU A 22 -6.01 12.04 6.83
C GLU A 22 -6.49 13.46 7.10
N ILE A 23 -5.66 14.47 6.80
CA ILE A 23 -6.04 15.89 6.99
C ILE A 23 -7.20 16.29 6.07
N ALA A 24 -7.23 15.78 4.84
CA ALA A 24 -8.33 16.04 3.92
C ALA A 24 -9.66 15.50 4.47
N LEU A 25 -9.64 14.26 4.98
CA LEU A 25 -10.82 13.57 5.52
C LEU A 25 -11.22 14.00 6.94
N ALA A 26 -10.31 14.67 7.68
CA ALA A 26 -10.57 15.12 9.04
C ALA A 26 -11.76 16.09 9.10
N GLN A 27 -12.79 15.71 9.85
CA GLN A 27 -14.01 16.51 10.05
C GLN A 27 -13.86 17.59 11.12
N TRP A 28 -12.80 17.57 11.92
CA TRP A 28 -12.56 18.52 13.00
C TRP A 28 -11.69 19.72 12.59
N ILE A 29 -10.94 19.63 11.49
CA ILE A 29 -10.02 20.69 11.04
C ILE A 29 -10.79 21.69 10.17
N GLY A 30 -10.99 22.91 10.68
CA GLY A 30 -11.64 23.99 9.94
C GLY A 30 -13.17 24.04 10.08
N SER A 31 -13.75 23.21 10.95
CA SER A 31 -15.19 23.19 11.24
C SER A 31 -15.57 24.31 12.19
N GLY A 32 -15.57 25.53 11.65
CA GLY A 32 -15.97 26.73 12.38
C GLY A 32 -17.44 27.10 12.17
N ASN A 33 -18.00 26.94 10.97
CA ASN A 33 -19.39 27.30 10.66
C ASN A 33 -19.89 26.64 9.35
N ALA A 34 -21.14 26.18 9.32
CA ALA A 34 -21.81 25.64 8.12
C ALA A 34 -21.88 26.63 6.93
N ARG A 35 -21.59 27.92 7.15
CA ARG A 35 -21.53 28.95 6.10
C ARG A 35 -20.20 29.01 5.35
N ASP A 36 -19.10 28.57 5.95
CA ASP A 36 -17.78 28.52 5.27
C ASP A 36 -17.70 27.35 4.28
N ASP A 37 -18.47 26.29 4.51
CA ASP A 37 -18.54 25.08 3.68
C ASP A 37 -19.18 25.32 2.29
N MET A 38 -19.89 26.43 2.13
CA MET A 38 -20.48 26.86 0.86
C MET A 38 -19.52 27.66 -0.03
N THR A 39 -18.31 27.99 0.46
CA THR A 39 -17.30 28.70 -0.33
C THR A 39 -16.20 27.73 -0.75
N ILE A 40 -16.10 27.46 -2.06
CA ILE A 40 -14.99 26.69 -2.62
C ILE A 40 -13.72 27.54 -2.52
N ARG A 41 -13.00 27.40 -1.41
CA ARG A 41 -11.69 28.01 -1.21
C ARG A 41 -10.61 27.07 -1.75
N PRO A 42 -9.61 27.57 -2.48
CA PRO A 42 -8.43 26.79 -2.82
C PRO A 42 -7.84 26.14 -1.56
N ILE A 43 -7.57 24.83 -1.58
CA ILE A 43 -7.14 24.08 -0.39
C ILE A 43 -5.93 24.73 0.28
N ASN A 44 -5.02 25.34 -0.49
CA ASN A 44 -3.84 26.04 0.01
C ASN A 44 -4.16 27.25 0.92
N THR A 45 -5.34 27.85 0.81
CA THR A 45 -5.80 28.98 1.64
C THR A 45 -6.57 28.53 2.89
N THR A 46 -6.83 27.23 3.04
CA THR A 46 -7.57 26.68 4.18
C THR A 46 -6.64 26.29 5.33
N VAL A 47 -7.21 26.15 6.52
CA VAL A 47 -6.52 25.58 7.70
C VAL A 47 -5.99 24.17 7.37
N LYS A 48 -6.77 23.35 6.66
CA LYS A 48 -6.32 22.03 6.17
C LYS A 48 -5.08 22.12 5.29
N GLY A 49 -5.05 23.05 4.34
CA GLY A 49 -3.88 23.25 3.48
C GLY A 49 -2.64 23.74 4.23
N PHE A 50 -2.82 24.55 5.28
CA PHE A 50 -1.73 24.94 6.18
C PHE A 50 -1.14 23.71 6.89
N TRP A 51 -1.99 22.86 7.47
CA TRP A 51 -1.56 21.59 8.07
C TRP A 51 -0.84 20.67 7.09
N MET A 52 -1.38 20.50 5.87
CA MET A 52 -0.74 19.69 4.84
C MET A 52 0.67 20.19 4.51
N ARG A 53 0.87 21.52 4.44
CA ARG A 53 2.21 22.11 4.22
C ARG A 53 3.15 21.85 5.38
N ILE A 54 2.69 21.93 6.63
CA ILE A 54 3.52 21.62 7.80
C ILE A 54 4.08 20.20 7.68
N PHE A 55 3.23 19.20 7.44
CA PHE A 55 3.68 17.80 7.32
C PHE A 55 4.59 17.57 6.11
N GLU A 56 4.36 18.28 5.00
CA GLU A 56 5.28 18.25 3.87
C GLU A 56 6.66 18.82 4.21
N GLN A 57 6.71 19.96 4.91
CA GLN A 57 7.98 20.53 5.35
C GLN A 57 8.70 19.65 6.37
N LEU A 58 7.96 19.04 7.31
CA LEU A 58 8.53 18.06 8.24
C LEU A 58 9.16 16.88 7.50
N GLY A 59 8.48 16.33 6.49
CA GLY A 59 9.03 15.27 5.64
C GLY A 59 10.35 15.70 4.97
N ARG A 60 10.38 16.89 4.37
CA ARG A 60 11.58 17.44 3.73
C ARG A 60 12.73 17.69 4.72
N ILE A 61 12.43 18.17 5.92
CA ILE A 61 13.43 18.34 6.99
C ILE A 61 14.03 17.00 7.36
N VAL A 62 13.20 15.97 7.59
CA VAL A 62 13.69 14.62 7.92
C VAL A 62 14.55 14.07 6.79
N TYR A 63 14.14 14.23 5.52
CA TYR A 63 14.98 13.85 4.38
C TYR A 63 16.31 14.58 4.34
N HIS A 64 16.31 15.89 4.60
CA HIS A 64 17.52 16.69 4.57
C HIS A 64 18.53 16.25 5.64
N TYR A 65 18.07 16.03 6.86
CA TYR A 65 18.91 15.64 8.00
C TYR A 65 19.21 14.13 8.07
N SER A 66 18.56 13.30 7.27
CA SER A 66 18.90 11.88 7.17
C SER A 66 20.25 11.72 6.47
N ASP A 67 21.06 10.77 6.92
CA ASP A 67 22.29 10.34 6.25
C ASP A 67 21.99 9.25 5.21
N HIS A 68 21.03 8.38 5.53
CA HIS A 68 20.54 7.33 4.64
C HIS A 68 19.01 7.25 4.66
N ILE A 69 18.42 7.13 3.47
CA ILE A 69 16.98 7.01 3.26
C ILE A 69 16.74 5.69 2.53
N ILE A 70 16.11 4.74 3.20
CA ILE A 70 15.96 3.36 2.72
C ILE A 70 14.49 3.08 2.46
N THR A 71 14.21 2.45 1.31
CA THR A 71 12.90 1.91 0.98
C THR A 71 13.01 0.55 0.31
N LEU A 72 11.87 -0.13 0.13
CA LEU A 72 11.83 -1.52 -0.30
C LEU A 72 11.83 -1.72 -1.82
N PHE A 73 11.43 -0.71 -2.61
CA PHE A 73 11.39 -0.81 -4.07
C PHE A 73 11.53 0.55 -4.76
N GLU A 74 11.91 0.56 -6.04
CA GLU A 74 12.27 1.78 -6.78
C GLU A 74 11.11 2.77 -6.94
N GLY A 75 9.87 2.29 -7.06
CA GLY A 75 8.71 3.18 -7.16
C GLY A 75 8.53 4.05 -5.92
N ASN A 76 8.75 3.50 -4.72
CA ASN A 76 8.77 4.29 -3.49
C ASN A 76 9.93 5.30 -3.50
N ARG A 77 11.13 4.88 -3.91
CA ARG A 77 12.30 5.75 -3.97
C ARG A 77 12.04 6.96 -4.87
N ARG A 78 11.41 6.75 -6.03
CA ARG A 78 11.01 7.82 -6.94
C ARG A 78 10.01 8.79 -6.31
N ILE A 79 9.09 8.30 -5.46
CA ILE A 79 8.17 9.15 -4.71
C ILE A 79 8.93 9.96 -3.67
N GLN A 80 9.82 9.35 -2.89
CA GLN A 80 10.65 10.05 -1.90
C GLN A 80 11.47 11.17 -2.54
N VAL A 81 12.12 10.90 -3.67
CA VAL A 81 12.89 11.89 -4.42
C VAL A 81 12.00 13.04 -4.90
N ARG A 82 10.81 12.73 -5.42
CA ARG A 82 9.82 13.74 -5.83
C ARG A 82 9.37 14.61 -4.64
N ASP A 83 9.26 14.01 -3.46
CA ASP A 83 8.82 14.68 -2.24
C ASP A 83 9.96 15.44 -1.53
N GLY A 84 11.18 15.40 -2.06
CA GLY A 84 12.32 16.23 -1.63
C GLY A 84 13.51 15.45 -1.05
N ALA A 85 13.53 14.13 -1.14
CA ALA A 85 14.68 13.34 -0.71
C ALA A 85 15.89 13.53 -1.66
N PRO A 86 17.09 13.85 -1.16
CA PRO A 86 18.29 13.92 -2.00
C PRO A 86 18.65 12.55 -2.56
N VAL A 87 18.80 12.46 -3.88
CA VAL A 87 18.96 11.19 -4.62
C VAL A 87 20.14 10.37 -4.10
N GLU A 88 21.25 11.04 -3.80
CA GLU A 88 22.51 10.48 -3.31
C GLU A 88 22.39 9.85 -1.92
N LYS A 89 21.36 10.22 -1.14
CA LYS A 89 21.09 9.66 0.19
C LYS A 89 20.11 8.49 0.16
N THR A 90 19.44 8.26 -0.97
CA THR A 90 18.39 7.23 -1.11
C THR A 90 18.95 5.89 -1.56
N ARG A 91 18.40 4.79 -1.02
CA ARG A 91 18.75 3.41 -1.41
C ARG A 91 17.53 2.49 -1.37
N VAL A 92 17.48 1.55 -2.30
CA VAL A 92 16.53 0.44 -2.27
C VAL A 92 17.19 -0.76 -1.58
N ILE A 93 16.58 -1.23 -0.50
CA ILE A 93 16.93 -2.50 0.15
C ILE A 93 15.63 -3.31 0.26
N PRO A 94 15.41 -4.31 -0.61
CA PRO A 94 14.19 -5.11 -0.58
C PRO A 94 14.16 -6.01 0.65
N ASN A 95 12.95 -6.38 1.08
CA ASN A 95 12.79 -7.40 2.12
C ASN A 95 13.27 -8.75 1.60
N GLY A 96 14.14 -9.40 2.38
CA GLY A 96 14.51 -10.79 2.12
C GLY A 96 13.40 -11.76 2.55
N ILE A 97 13.37 -12.92 1.90
CA ILE A 97 12.64 -14.10 2.40
C ILE A 97 13.65 -15.07 3.00
N ARG A 98 13.37 -15.60 4.19
CA ARG A 98 14.19 -16.68 4.75
C ARG A 98 13.82 -17.95 4.01
N ILE A 99 14.78 -18.51 3.27
CA ILE A 99 14.63 -19.82 2.63
C ILE A 99 15.14 -20.86 3.64
N PRO A 100 14.30 -21.81 4.08
CA PRO A 100 14.75 -22.91 4.92
C PRO A 100 15.86 -23.71 4.23
N GLU A 101 16.84 -24.19 5.00
CA GLU A 101 17.95 -24.99 4.46
C GLU A 101 17.49 -26.37 3.99
N SER A 102 16.47 -26.94 4.64
CA SER A 102 15.82 -28.18 4.20
C SER A 102 14.58 -27.87 3.36
N GLN A 103 14.49 -28.52 2.21
CA GLN A 103 13.26 -28.54 1.40
C GLN A 103 12.27 -29.60 1.90
N GLU A 104 12.30 -29.94 3.20
CA GLU A 104 11.37 -30.89 3.79
C GLU A 104 9.95 -30.35 3.62
N GLY A 105 9.15 -31.03 2.78
CA GLY A 105 7.80 -30.62 2.42
C GLY A 105 7.65 -29.98 1.03
N ILE A 106 8.75 -29.68 0.32
CA ILE A 106 8.72 -29.48 -1.14
C ILE A 106 8.87 -30.87 -1.77
N SER A 107 7.84 -31.71 -1.65
CA SER A 107 7.79 -32.93 -2.46
C SER A 107 7.87 -32.49 -3.92
N GLY A 108 8.89 -32.95 -4.65
CA GLY A 108 8.95 -32.79 -6.09
C GLY A 108 7.60 -33.20 -6.66
N ARG A 109 7.02 -32.35 -7.53
CA ARG A 109 5.70 -32.53 -8.15
C ARG A 109 5.42 -34.01 -8.39
N SER A 110 4.60 -34.62 -7.54
CA SER A 110 3.92 -35.86 -7.89
C SER A 110 3.02 -35.52 -9.08
N ASP A 111 2.94 -36.43 -10.05
CA ASP A 111 2.12 -36.30 -11.25
C ASP A 111 0.80 -35.56 -10.93
N MET A 112 0.65 -34.36 -11.49
CA MET A 112 -0.45 -33.45 -11.13
C MET A 112 -1.71 -33.94 -11.84
N ASP A 113 -2.35 -34.98 -11.28
CA ASP A 113 -3.66 -35.49 -11.72
C ASP A 113 -4.82 -34.51 -11.44
N GLY A 114 -4.51 -33.32 -10.90
CA GLY A 114 -5.48 -32.29 -10.54
C GLY A 114 -5.68 -31.21 -11.63
N PRO A 115 -6.78 -30.44 -11.55
CA PRO A 115 -7.03 -29.32 -12.44
C PRO A 115 -5.92 -28.28 -12.35
N LEU A 116 -5.68 -27.57 -13.47
CA LEU A 116 -4.84 -26.38 -13.47
C LEU A 116 -5.34 -25.42 -12.39
N SER A 117 -4.47 -25.05 -11.45
CA SER A 117 -4.85 -24.27 -10.28
C SER A 117 -4.13 -22.93 -10.25
N VAL A 118 -4.87 -21.85 -9.97
CA VAL A 118 -4.35 -20.48 -9.81
C VAL A 118 -4.70 -19.99 -8.42
N ALA A 119 -3.70 -19.58 -7.64
CA ALA A 119 -3.90 -19.15 -6.26
C ALA A 119 -3.49 -17.69 -6.04
N LEU A 120 -4.36 -16.92 -5.39
CA LEU A 120 -4.07 -15.63 -4.78
C LEU A 120 -3.90 -15.84 -3.27
N ILE A 121 -2.68 -15.63 -2.77
CA ILE A 121 -2.37 -15.78 -1.34
C ILE A 121 -2.25 -14.40 -0.70
N GLY A 122 -3.14 -14.09 0.23
CA GLY A 122 -3.15 -12.82 0.91
C GLY A 122 -4.46 -12.54 1.65
N ARG A 123 -4.43 -11.51 2.49
CA ARG A 123 -5.61 -11.00 3.20
C ARG A 123 -6.69 -10.59 2.20
N VAL A 124 -7.95 -10.89 2.51
CA VAL A 124 -9.09 -10.46 1.69
C VAL A 124 -9.47 -9.04 2.10
N VAL A 125 -8.80 -8.07 1.49
CA VAL A 125 -8.96 -6.63 1.74
C VAL A 125 -8.85 -5.85 0.42
N PRO A 126 -9.45 -4.64 0.31
CA PRO A 126 -9.51 -3.88 -0.95
C PRO A 126 -8.17 -3.66 -1.63
N ILE A 127 -7.09 -3.42 -0.87
CA ILE A 127 -5.75 -3.17 -1.42
C ILE A 127 -5.14 -4.38 -2.15
N LYS A 128 -5.70 -5.59 -1.97
CA LYS A 128 -5.30 -6.80 -2.70
C LYS A 128 -6.10 -7.04 -3.97
N ASP A 129 -7.12 -6.22 -4.22
CA ASP A 129 -7.97 -6.23 -5.40
C ASP A 129 -8.53 -7.61 -5.78
N ILE A 130 -9.14 -8.26 -4.78
CA ILE A 130 -9.72 -9.60 -4.90
C ILE A 130 -10.89 -9.62 -5.89
N LYS A 131 -11.66 -8.53 -5.98
CA LYS A 131 -12.78 -8.40 -6.93
C LYS A 131 -12.31 -8.48 -8.38
N THR A 132 -11.23 -7.77 -8.73
CA THR A 132 -10.64 -7.86 -10.09
C THR A 132 -10.12 -9.26 -10.37
N PHE A 133 -9.53 -9.94 -9.38
CA PHE A 133 -9.14 -11.35 -9.52
C PHE A 133 -10.35 -12.25 -9.83
N ILE A 134 -11.45 -12.14 -9.08
CA ILE A 134 -12.69 -12.91 -9.32
C ILE A 134 -13.24 -12.67 -10.74
N GLN A 135 -13.26 -11.41 -11.18
CA GLN A 135 -13.69 -11.07 -12.55
C GLN A 135 -12.79 -11.70 -13.61
N ALA A 136 -11.47 -11.71 -13.40
CA ALA A 136 -10.53 -12.38 -14.30
C ALA A 136 -10.76 -13.90 -14.33
N CYS A 137 -11.14 -14.53 -13.22
CA CYS A 137 -11.48 -15.95 -13.18
C CYS A 137 -12.62 -16.28 -14.16
N ARG A 138 -13.65 -15.44 -14.27
CA ARG A 138 -14.75 -15.63 -15.21
C ARG A 138 -14.25 -15.69 -16.66
N ILE A 139 -13.41 -14.73 -17.05
CA ILE A 139 -12.83 -14.63 -18.40
C ILE A 139 -12.00 -15.88 -18.74
N VAL A 140 -11.24 -16.38 -17.78
CA VAL A 140 -10.42 -17.60 -17.98
C VAL A 140 -11.30 -18.84 -18.06
N ARG A 141 -12.32 -18.97 -17.20
CA ARG A 141 -13.24 -20.13 -17.21
C ARG A 141 -14.05 -20.26 -18.49
N ASP A 142 -14.30 -19.15 -19.20
CA ASP A 142 -14.94 -19.18 -20.52
C ASP A 142 -14.09 -19.93 -21.57
N GLN A 143 -12.77 -20.00 -21.39
CA GLN A 143 -11.84 -20.69 -22.29
C GLN A 143 -11.33 -22.02 -21.71
N LEU A 144 -11.19 -22.10 -20.39
CA LEU A 144 -10.68 -23.26 -19.66
C LEU A 144 -11.63 -23.59 -18.49
N PRO A 145 -12.69 -24.38 -18.71
CA PRO A 145 -13.74 -24.63 -17.72
C PRO A 145 -13.26 -25.31 -16.43
N ASP A 146 -12.23 -26.13 -16.54
CA ASP A 146 -11.73 -26.99 -15.46
C ASP A 146 -10.68 -26.32 -14.57
N VAL A 147 -10.39 -25.02 -14.75
CA VAL A 147 -9.40 -24.31 -13.92
C VAL A 147 -9.94 -24.06 -12.52
N LEU A 148 -9.15 -24.40 -11.50
CA LEU A 148 -9.44 -24.13 -10.10
C LEU A 148 -8.80 -22.81 -9.67
N PHE A 149 -9.60 -21.87 -9.15
CA PHE A 149 -9.12 -20.62 -8.58
C PHE A 149 -9.23 -20.64 -7.06
N LEU A 150 -8.16 -20.26 -6.37
CA LEU A 150 -8.09 -20.26 -4.91
C LEU A 150 -7.74 -18.87 -4.39
N VAL A 151 -8.50 -18.37 -3.42
CA VAL A 151 -8.14 -17.18 -2.62
C VAL A 151 -7.84 -17.66 -1.20
N MET A 152 -6.58 -17.57 -0.80
CA MET A 152 -6.09 -18.11 0.47
C MET A 152 -5.61 -16.99 1.39
N GLY A 153 -6.36 -16.75 2.47
CA GLY A 153 -5.95 -15.84 3.52
C GLY A 153 -7.09 -15.53 4.50
N PRO A 154 -6.81 -14.71 5.53
CA PRO A 154 -7.79 -14.39 6.56
C PRO A 154 -8.93 -13.51 6.01
N LEU A 155 -10.15 -13.79 6.49
CA LEU A 155 -11.39 -13.10 6.11
C LEU A 155 -11.89 -12.11 7.18
N ASN A 156 -11.20 -11.99 8.31
CA ASN A 156 -11.70 -11.25 9.48
C ASN A 156 -11.36 -9.75 9.49
N GLN A 157 -10.53 -9.27 8.54
CA GLN A 157 -10.04 -7.88 8.58
C GLN A 157 -11.02 -6.87 7.98
N ASP A 158 -11.79 -7.30 6.99
CA ASP A 158 -12.79 -6.47 6.32
C ASP A 158 -13.99 -7.35 5.92
N PRO A 159 -14.88 -7.68 6.89
CA PRO A 159 -16.01 -8.59 6.64
C PRO A 159 -16.97 -8.09 5.57
N GLU A 160 -17.11 -6.76 5.43
CA GLU A 160 -17.94 -6.14 4.40
C GLU A 160 -17.36 -6.42 3.01
N TYR A 161 -16.07 -6.13 2.79
CA TYR A 161 -15.40 -6.44 1.53
C TYR A 161 -15.41 -7.94 1.19
N VAL A 162 -15.30 -8.80 2.21
CA VAL A 162 -15.42 -10.26 2.03
C VAL A 162 -16.81 -10.63 1.52
N THR A 163 -17.86 -10.06 2.10
CA THR A 163 -19.25 -10.30 1.67
C THR A 163 -19.42 -9.91 0.22
N GLU A 164 -18.96 -8.71 -0.16
CA GLU A 164 -19.02 -8.25 -1.56
C GLU A 164 -18.24 -9.18 -2.52
N CYS A 165 -17.12 -9.76 -2.08
CA CYS A 165 -16.38 -10.75 -2.88
C CYS A 165 -17.16 -12.07 -3.02
N GLN A 166 -17.84 -12.53 -1.97
CA GLN A 166 -18.66 -13.75 -2.00
C GLN A 166 -19.88 -13.60 -2.91
N ASP A 167 -20.51 -12.42 -2.88
CA ASP A 167 -21.63 -12.09 -3.78
C ASP A 167 -21.19 -12.15 -5.24
N LEU A 168 -20.00 -11.63 -5.56
CA LEU A 168 -19.43 -11.69 -6.92
C LEU A 168 -19.14 -13.11 -7.42
N VAL A 169 -18.84 -14.06 -6.53
CA VAL A 169 -18.62 -15.47 -6.90
C VAL A 169 -19.93 -16.20 -7.17
N SER A 170 -21.04 -15.69 -6.62
CA SER A 170 -22.37 -16.30 -6.72
C SER A 170 -23.13 -15.91 -8.00
N ILE A 171 -22.57 -15.02 -8.81
CA ILE A 171 -23.12 -14.51 -10.09
C ILE A 171 -22.49 -15.29 -11.26
#